data_AF-A0A933T6R1-F1
#
_entry.id   AF-A0A933T6R1-F1
#
_cell.length_a   1.000
_cell.length_b   1.000
_cell.length_c   1.000
_cell.angle_alpha   90.00
_cell.angle_beta   90.00
_cell.angle_gamma   90.00
#
_symmetry.space_group_name_H-M   'P 1'
#
loop_
_entity.id
_entity.type
_entity.pdbx_description
1 polymer ?
#
loop_
_entity_poly.entity_id
_entity_poly.type
_entity_poly.pdbx_seq_one_letter_code
_entity_poly.pdbx_strand_id
1 'polypeptide(L)'
;MKDMKNGIQKTTRVSKTDVKKYSLLIVFGFLSAIAIQEKIGIEHLAGGVLTASLLLVILYRDIRRYKPAYLKNYNMLVLLGFMIVSTLLLGRFFGYVLINLARGIGFIPIESTLFGIPISVGAMLVMLLFDFHTAIVFSFIVSLLSGLWLNNAIFPVYAFIGSLTAAFSVIRCKKRSALLRGGFYVGLVNAMTASFLLLFTGKFFTIEAASSVMFALSSGISVVAIVSVMLPLLEYMFKVTTDISLLELLDLEQPLMKNLMISAPGTYHHSVIVGNLVEAAAEAVGVNPLLARVSS
;
A
#
# COMPACT_ATOMS: atom_id res chain seq x y z
N MET A 1 43.48 21.10 -29.31
CA MET A 1 42.05 21.45 -29.50
C MET A 1 41.20 20.31 -30.11
N LYS A 2 41.71 19.07 -30.21
CA LYS A 2 40.98 17.90 -30.77
C LYS A 2 40.47 16.93 -29.70
N ASP A 3 41.04 16.96 -28.49
CA ASP A 3 40.70 16.00 -27.43
C ASP A 3 39.55 16.44 -26.50
N MET A 4 39.03 17.67 -26.66
CA MET A 4 37.92 18.18 -25.84
C MET A 4 36.53 17.94 -26.44
N LYS A 5 36.44 17.35 -27.64
CA LYS A 5 35.15 17.04 -28.30
C LYS A 5 34.61 15.63 -28.02
N ASN A 6 35.44 14.71 -27.53
CA ASN A 6 35.01 13.33 -27.26
C ASN A 6 34.39 13.13 -25.86
N GLY A 7 34.45 14.14 -24.98
CA GLY A 7 33.85 14.08 -23.64
C GLY A 7 32.35 14.43 -23.57
N ILE A 8 31.77 15.02 -24.63
CA ILE A 8 30.42 15.60 -24.59
C ILE A 8 29.35 14.66 -25.20
N GLN A 9 29.74 13.62 -25.94
CA GLN A 9 28.80 12.73 -26.64
C GLN A 9 28.24 11.54 -25.84
N LYS A 10 28.54 11.44 -24.53
CA LYS A 10 28.09 10.30 -23.69
C LYS A 10 26.82 10.56 -22.87
N THR A 11 26.18 11.73 -22.96
CA THR A 11 25.17 12.18 -21.98
C THR A 11 23.70 12.10 -22.37
N THR A 12 23.30 11.52 -23.51
CA THR A 12 21.86 11.48 -23.89
C THR A 12 21.43 10.27 -24.71
N ARG A 13 21.93 9.06 -24.43
CA ARG A 13 21.21 7.83 -24.86
C ARG A 13 20.31 7.38 -23.72
N VAL A 14 19.05 7.86 -23.74
CA VAL A 14 17.96 7.25 -22.97
C VAL A 14 17.94 5.77 -23.35
N SER A 15 18.28 4.90 -22.41
CA SER A 15 18.29 3.45 -22.65
C SER A 15 16.88 2.99 -23.01
N LYS A 16 16.72 1.96 -23.86
CA LYS A 16 15.40 1.35 -24.15
C LYS A 16 14.65 0.97 -22.85
N THR A 17 15.38 0.66 -21.79
CA THR A 17 14.84 0.36 -20.45
C THR A 17 14.27 1.59 -19.75
N ASP A 18 14.85 2.78 -19.98
CA ASP A 18 14.36 4.04 -19.43
C ASP A 18 13.08 4.48 -20.16
N VAL A 19 13.03 4.32 -21.49
CA VAL A 19 11.80 4.58 -22.28
C VAL A 19 10.62 3.75 -21.76
N LYS A 20 10.83 2.45 -21.49
CA LYS A 20 9.78 1.58 -20.90
C LYS A 20 9.31 2.06 -19.53
N LYS A 21 10.22 2.54 -18.67
CA LYS A 21 9.89 3.06 -17.33
C LYS A 21 9.08 4.35 -17.41
N TYR A 22 9.45 5.29 -18.28
CA TYR A 22 8.69 6.52 -18.48
C TYR A 22 7.30 6.23 -19.09
N SER A 23 7.21 5.31 -20.05
CA SER A 23 5.93 4.87 -20.61
C SER A 23 5.00 4.29 -19.53
N LEU A 24 5.55 3.51 -18.59
CA LEU A 24 4.79 2.92 -17.50
C LEU A 24 4.25 3.98 -16.53
N LEU A 25 5.05 5.00 -16.20
CA LEU A 25 4.60 6.12 -15.37
C LEU A 25 3.45 6.89 -16.03
N ILE A 26 3.53 7.11 -17.34
CA ILE A 26 2.47 7.79 -18.10
C ILE A 26 1.18 6.96 -18.08
N VAL A 27 1.28 5.64 -18.30
CA VAL A 27 0.11 4.73 -18.28
C VAL A 27 -0.56 4.72 -16.92
N PHE A 28 0.19 4.58 -15.83
CA PHE A 28 -0.39 4.62 -14.47
C PHE A 28 -0.90 6.01 -14.09
N GLY A 29 -0.26 7.08 -14.56
CA GLY A 29 -0.75 8.45 -14.39
C GLY A 29 -2.10 8.65 -15.07
N PHE A 30 -2.24 8.11 -16.29
CA PHE A 30 -3.51 8.15 -17.01
C PHE A 30 -4.60 7.30 -16.34
N LEU A 31 -4.28 6.07 -15.94
CA LEU A 31 -5.23 5.18 -15.25
C LEU A 31 -5.70 5.76 -13.91
N SER A 32 -4.80 6.34 -13.12
CA SER A 32 -5.15 6.98 -11.85
C SER A 32 -6.00 8.22 -12.07
N ALA A 33 -5.74 9.04 -13.10
CA ALA A 33 -6.59 10.16 -13.46
C ALA A 33 -8.01 9.74 -13.83
N ILE A 34 -8.15 8.66 -14.60
CA ILE A 34 -9.47 8.07 -14.92
C ILE A 34 -10.17 7.60 -13.65
N ALA A 35 -9.46 6.96 -12.72
CA ALA A 35 -10.04 6.49 -11.47
C ALA A 35 -10.61 7.63 -10.60
N ILE A 36 -10.00 8.82 -10.68
CA ILE A 36 -10.34 10.01 -9.89
C ILE A 36 -11.55 10.78 -10.46
N GLN A 37 -11.82 10.71 -11.76
CA GLN A 37 -12.85 11.57 -12.37
C GLN A 37 -14.27 11.01 -12.26
N GLU A 38 -15.21 11.82 -11.78
CA GLU A 38 -16.65 11.55 -11.86
C GLU A 38 -17.28 12.08 -13.17
N LYS A 39 -16.74 13.17 -13.73
CA LYS A 39 -17.25 13.79 -14.96
C LYS A 39 -16.21 13.69 -16.07
N ILE A 40 -16.63 13.25 -17.26
CA ILE A 40 -15.80 13.14 -18.46
C ILE A 40 -15.74 14.50 -19.16
N GLY A 41 -15.19 15.51 -18.48
CA GLY A 41 -14.83 16.79 -19.08
C GLY A 41 -13.36 16.79 -19.51
N ILE A 42 -13.04 17.35 -20.68
CA ILE A 42 -11.65 17.38 -21.19
C ILE A 42 -10.72 18.11 -20.22
N GLU A 43 -11.20 19.20 -19.60
CA GLU A 43 -10.43 20.00 -18.63
C GLU A 43 -10.16 19.23 -17.33
N HIS A 44 -11.19 18.58 -16.78
CA HIS A 44 -11.03 17.73 -15.60
C HIS A 44 -10.09 16.56 -15.89
N LEU A 45 -10.20 15.98 -17.10
CA LEU A 45 -9.34 14.90 -17.57
C LEU A 45 -7.88 15.31 -17.65
N ALA A 46 -7.60 16.42 -18.33
CA ALA A 46 -6.27 16.98 -18.45
C ALA A 46 -5.66 17.32 -17.07
N GLY A 47 -6.43 17.99 -16.20
CA GLY A 47 -5.99 18.35 -14.85
C GLY A 47 -5.65 17.12 -13.98
N GLY A 48 -6.50 16.08 -14.01
CA GLY A 48 -6.24 14.83 -13.30
C GLY A 48 -5.00 14.10 -13.80
N VAL A 49 -4.78 14.03 -15.12
CA VAL A 49 -3.60 13.38 -15.70
C VAL A 49 -2.33 14.14 -15.34
N LEU A 50 -2.35 15.47 -15.41
CA LEU A 50 -1.18 16.29 -15.06
C LEU A 50 -0.82 16.18 -13.58
N THR A 51 -1.81 16.25 -12.68
CA THR A 51 -1.56 16.11 -11.24
C THR A 51 -1.10 14.71 -10.86
N ALA A 52 -1.74 13.66 -11.39
CA ALA A 52 -1.34 12.28 -11.13
C ALA A 52 0.05 11.95 -11.68
N SER A 53 0.36 12.40 -12.90
CA SER A 53 1.70 12.21 -13.49
C SER A 53 2.78 12.94 -12.69
N LEU A 54 2.52 14.16 -12.21
CA LEU A 54 3.45 14.90 -11.33
C LEU A 54 3.74 14.11 -10.04
N LEU A 55 2.71 13.59 -9.37
CA LEU A 55 2.86 12.81 -8.15
C LEU A 55 3.62 11.49 -8.39
N LEU A 56 3.36 10.81 -9.52
CA LEU A 56 4.10 9.61 -9.91
C LEU A 56 5.56 9.88 -10.26
N VAL A 57 5.86 11.04 -10.86
CA VAL A 57 7.25 11.47 -11.09
C VAL A 57 7.99 11.69 -9.78
N ILE A 58 7.32 12.27 -8.77
CA ILE A 58 7.89 12.42 -7.42
C ILE A 58 8.21 11.04 -6.82
N LEU A 59 7.27 10.09 -6.88
CA LEU A 59 7.47 8.71 -6.43
C LEU A 59 8.65 8.02 -7.13
N TYR A 60 8.71 8.13 -8.46
CA TYR A 60 9.78 7.56 -9.25
C TYR A 60 11.14 8.16 -8.88
N ARG A 61 11.20 9.48 -8.66
CA ARG A 61 12.43 10.17 -8.27
C ARG A 61 12.89 9.75 -6.87
N ASP A 62 11.95 9.57 -5.95
CA ASP A 62 12.22 9.08 -4.60
C ASP A 62 12.81 7.65 -4.63
N ILE A 63 12.15 6.73 -5.34
CA ILE A 63 12.62 5.35 -5.51
C ILE A 63 14.00 5.32 -6.18
N ARG A 64 14.23 6.17 -7.18
CA ARG A 64 15.54 6.26 -7.83
C ARG A 64 16.66 6.67 -6.87
N ARG A 65 16.35 7.53 -5.89
CA ARG A 65 17.32 8.04 -4.92
C ARG A 65 17.59 7.07 -3.78
N TYR A 66 16.53 6.51 -3.18
CA TYR A 66 16.64 5.74 -1.95
C TYR A 66 16.62 4.22 -2.17
N LYS A 67 15.99 3.73 -3.24
CA LYS A 67 15.80 2.28 -3.51
C LYS A 67 16.04 1.93 -4.99
N PRO A 68 17.25 2.16 -5.54
CA PRO A 68 17.55 1.87 -6.94
C PRO A 68 17.41 0.38 -7.31
N ALA A 69 17.42 -0.52 -6.32
CA ALA A 69 17.14 -1.94 -6.51
C ALA A 69 15.74 -2.20 -7.09
N TYR A 70 14.72 -1.46 -6.65
CA TYR A 70 13.34 -1.59 -7.17
C TYR A 70 13.25 -1.18 -8.64
N LEU A 71 14.11 -0.26 -9.10
CA LEU A 71 14.19 0.13 -10.51
C LEU A 71 14.81 -0.94 -11.42
N LYS A 72 15.56 -1.90 -10.86
CA LYS A 72 16.13 -3.00 -11.64
C LYS A 72 15.05 -4.05 -11.96
N ASN A 73 14.14 -4.30 -11.01
CA ASN A 73 13.04 -5.24 -11.17
C ASN A 73 11.78 -4.56 -11.73
N TYR A 74 11.53 -4.72 -13.02
CA TYR A 74 10.35 -4.14 -13.68
C TYR A 74 9.03 -4.53 -13.00
N ASN A 75 8.92 -5.76 -12.51
CA ASN A 75 7.71 -6.25 -11.82
C ASN A 75 7.40 -5.47 -10.54
N MET A 76 8.40 -4.99 -9.80
CA MET A 76 8.21 -4.19 -8.58
C MET A 76 7.65 -2.81 -8.90
N LEU A 77 8.09 -2.18 -9.99
CA LEU A 77 7.53 -0.91 -10.47
C LEU A 77 6.09 -1.07 -10.97
N VAL A 78 5.81 -2.14 -11.70
CA VAL A 78 4.44 -2.48 -12.15
C VAL A 78 3.53 -2.71 -10.95
N LEU A 79 3.99 -3.46 -9.95
CA LEU A 79 3.25 -3.73 -8.72
C LEU A 79 2.90 -2.43 -7.99
N LEU A 80 3.87 -1.52 -7.81
CA LEU A 80 3.61 -0.25 -7.13
C LEU A 80 2.57 0.61 -7.88
N GLY A 81 2.70 0.73 -9.20
CA GLY A 81 1.71 1.45 -10.02
C GLY A 81 0.32 0.79 -9.97
N PHE A 82 0.28 -0.54 -10.02
CA PHE A 82 -0.95 -1.31 -9.86
C PHE A 82 -1.61 -1.05 -8.51
N MET A 83 -0.83 -0.97 -7.42
CA MET A 83 -1.35 -0.70 -6.07
C MET A 83 -1.96 0.69 -5.93
N ILE A 84 -1.40 1.70 -6.60
CA ILE A 84 -1.99 3.05 -6.61
C ILE A 84 -3.37 3.01 -7.27
N VAL A 85 -3.43 2.44 -8.48
CA VAL A 85 -4.69 2.37 -9.25
C VAL A 85 -5.71 1.50 -8.54
N SER A 86 -5.32 0.33 -8.03
CA SER A 86 -6.24 -0.59 -7.35
C SER A 86 -6.78 0.02 -6.05
N THR A 87 -5.98 0.77 -5.30
CA THR A 87 -6.44 1.47 -4.08
C THR A 87 -7.48 2.55 -4.41
N LEU A 88 -7.26 3.32 -5.47
CA LEU A 88 -8.23 4.33 -5.91
C LEU A 88 -9.53 3.69 -6.42
N LEU A 89 -9.43 2.60 -7.19
CA LEU A 89 -10.60 1.87 -7.67
C LEU A 89 -11.38 1.21 -6.53
N LEU A 90 -10.69 0.62 -5.56
CA LEU A 90 -11.31 0.08 -4.34
C LEU A 90 -11.99 1.18 -3.53
N GLY A 91 -11.33 2.32 -3.36
CA GLY A 91 -11.92 3.50 -2.72
C GLY A 91 -13.21 3.92 -3.42
N ARG A 92 -13.21 3.99 -4.75
CA ARG A 92 -14.39 4.34 -5.55
C ARG A 92 -15.51 3.32 -5.44
N PHE A 93 -15.19 2.03 -5.50
CA PHE A 93 -16.15 0.96 -5.30
C PHE A 93 -16.82 1.05 -3.92
N PHE A 94 -16.02 1.21 -2.86
CA PHE A 94 -16.55 1.38 -1.50
C PHE A 94 -17.36 2.66 -1.35
N GLY A 95 -16.90 3.79 -1.91
CA GLY A 95 -17.65 5.04 -1.91
C GLY A 95 -19.03 4.87 -2.56
N TYR A 96 -19.09 4.21 -3.72
CA TYR A 96 -20.36 3.90 -4.39
C TYR A 96 -21.27 3.02 -3.51
N VAL A 97 -20.75 1.94 -2.92
CA VAL A 97 -21.52 1.04 -2.05
C VAL A 97 -22.06 1.79 -0.83
N LEU A 98 -21.22 2.58 -0.14
CA LEU A 98 -21.60 3.30 1.07
C LEU A 98 -22.64 4.40 0.80
N ILE A 99 -22.50 5.14 -0.30
CA ILE A 99 -23.48 6.17 -0.70
C ILE A 99 -24.84 5.53 -0.98
N ASN A 100 -24.88 4.41 -1.71
CA ASN A 100 -26.14 3.71 -2.00
C ASN A 100 -26.77 3.11 -0.74
N LEU A 101 -25.94 2.59 0.18
CA LEU A 101 -26.41 2.11 1.48
C LEU A 101 -27.02 3.24 2.31
N ALA A 102 -26.36 4.40 2.38
CA ALA A 102 -26.87 5.56 3.12
C ALA A 102 -28.20 6.06 2.54
N ARG A 103 -28.33 6.12 1.21
CA ARG A 103 -29.59 6.46 0.52
C ARG A 103 -30.69 5.46 0.80
N GLY A 104 -30.39 4.16 0.85
CA GLY A 104 -31.36 3.12 1.14
C GLY A 104 -31.89 3.17 2.58
N ILE A 105 -31.06 3.55 3.55
CA ILE A 105 -31.45 3.69 4.96
C ILE A 105 -32.19 5.00 5.22
N GLY A 106 -31.93 6.06 4.44
CA GLY A 106 -32.68 7.32 4.46
C GLY A 106 -32.41 8.25 5.65
N PHE A 107 -31.91 7.73 6.77
CA PHE A 107 -31.57 8.49 7.99
C PHE A 107 -30.08 8.86 8.11
N ILE A 108 -29.25 8.44 7.17
CA ILE A 108 -27.79 8.61 7.24
C ILE A 108 -27.35 9.76 6.31
N PRO A 109 -26.67 10.80 6.83
CA PRO A 109 -26.08 11.85 6.01
C PRO A 109 -25.06 11.28 5.01
N ILE A 110 -25.16 11.69 3.75
CA ILE A 110 -24.28 11.21 2.68
C ILE A 110 -22.82 11.62 2.96
N GLU A 111 -22.59 12.79 3.56
CA GLU A 111 -21.25 13.27 3.91
C GLU A 111 -20.51 12.35 4.90
N SER A 112 -21.24 11.70 5.80
CA SER A 112 -20.66 10.77 6.78
C SER A 112 -20.05 9.52 6.13
N THR A 113 -20.50 9.15 4.93
CA THR A 113 -20.02 7.96 4.21
C THR A 113 -18.56 8.08 3.76
N LEU A 114 -18.05 9.31 3.62
CA LEU A 114 -16.67 9.59 3.20
C LEU A 114 -15.66 8.95 4.16
N PHE A 115 -15.95 9.00 5.46
CA PHE A 115 -15.08 8.45 6.49
C PHE A 115 -15.03 6.91 6.48
N GLY A 116 -15.98 6.24 5.82
CA GLY A 116 -16.00 4.78 5.68
C GLY A 116 -15.10 4.25 4.58
N ILE A 117 -14.57 5.09 3.70
CA ILE A 117 -13.80 4.67 2.53
C ILE A 117 -12.42 4.15 2.97
N PRO A 118 -12.06 2.89 2.70
CA PRO A 118 -10.85 2.26 3.23
C PRO A 118 -9.61 2.56 2.37
N ILE A 119 -9.25 3.84 2.19
CA ILE A 119 -8.05 4.25 1.42
C ILE A 119 -6.76 3.65 2.01
N SER A 120 -6.73 3.42 3.32
CA SER A 120 -5.57 2.90 4.05
C SER A 120 -5.13 1.49 3.64
N VAL A 121 -5.97 0.73 2.91
CA VAL A 121 -5.63 -0.60 2.36
C VAL A 121 -4.33 -0.55 1.56
N GLY A 122 -4.19 0.45 0.68
CA GLY A 122 -3.03 0.55 -0.20
C GLY A 122 -1.73 0.72 0.59
N ALA A 123 -1.74 1.61 1.59
CA ALA A 123 -0.57 1.86 2.42
C ALA A 123 -0.17 0.64 3.26
N MET A 124 -1.15 -0.09 3.80
CA MET A 124 -0.90 -1.34 4.54
C MET A 124 -0.27 -2.40 3.64
N LEU A 125 -0.80 -2.59 2.43
CA LEU A 125 -0.24 -3.56 1.48
C LEU A 125 1.16 -3.14 1.01
N VAL A 126 1.40 -1.85 0.76
CA VAL A 126 2.73 -1.36 0.35
C VAL A 126 3.75 -1.57 1.47
N MET A 127 3.37 -1.36 2.73
CA MET A 127 4.24 -1.66 3.87
C MET A 127 4.60 -3.14 3.93
N LEU A 128 3.64 -4.04 3.68
CA LEU A 128 3.85 -5.49 3.74
C LEU A 128 4.71 -6.02 2.58
N LEU A 129 4.56 -5.46 1.37
CA LEU A 129 5.22 -5.94 0.15
C LEU A 129 6.55 -5.25 -0.16
N PHE A 130 6.73 -4.02 0.33
CA PHE A 130 7.93 -3.21 0.09
C PHE A 130 8.61 -2.87 1.41
N ASP A 131 8.51 -1.61 1.83
CA ASP A 131 9.17 -1.09 3.01
C ASP A 131 8.46 0.16 3.53
N PHE A 132 8.79 0.52 4.76
CA PHE A 132 8.17 1.63 5.47
C PHE A 132 8.35 2.98 4.77
N HIS A 133 9.52 3.24 4.19
CA HIS A 133 9.77 4.49 3.45
C HIS A 133 8.86 4.61 2.24
N THR A 134 8.77 3.56 1.41
CA THR A 134 7.89 3.53 0.24
C THR A 134 6.42 3.67 0.64
N ALA A 135 6.00 3.07 1.76
CA ALA A 135 4.63 3.19 2.26
C ALA A 135 4.24 4.62 2.66
N ILE A 136 5.15 5.41 3.25
CA ILE A 136 4.89 6.82 3.59
C ILE A 136 4.67 7.65 2.31
N VAL A 137 5.58 7.55 1.34
CA VAL A 137 5.48 8.31 0.09
C VAL A 137 4.23 7.91 -0.69
N PHE A 138 3.90 6.62 -0.71
CA PHE A 138 2.65 6.11 -1.27
C PHE A 138 1.42 6.71 -0.56
N SER A 139 1.41 6.71 0.77
CA SER A 139 0.31 7.26 1.58
C SER A 139 0.05 8.72 1.26
N PHE A 140 1.11 9.52 1.10
CA PHE A 140 1.03 10.92 0.73
C PHE A 140 0.44 11.13 -0.67
N ILE A 141 0.82 10.31 -1.64
CA ILE A 141 0.31 10.42 -3.01
C ILE A 141 -1.17 10.04 -3.06
N VAL A 142 -1.54 8.89 -2.48
CA VAL A 142 -2.92 8.40 -2.52
C VAL A 142 -3.86 9.31 -1.71
N SER A 143 -3.39 9.91 -0.61
CA SER A 143 -4.20 10.88 0.14
C SER A 143 -4.51 12.13 -0.67
N LEU A 144 -3.55 12.68 -1.41
CA LEU A 144 -3.78 13.82 -2.30
C LEU A 144 -4.71 13.47 -3.46
N LEU A 145 -4.48 12.32 -4.12
CA LEU A 145 -5.32 11.86 -5.23
C LEU A 145 -6.77 11.59 -4.77
N SER A 146 -6.97 11.04 -3.58
CA SER A 146 -8.30 10.79 -3.03
C SER A 146 -9.04 12.07 -2.61
N GLY A 147 -8.34 13.11 -2.14
CA GLY A 147 -8.96 14.42 -1.90
C GLY A 147 -9.39 15.13 -3.18
N LEU A 148 -8.60 15.01 -4.26
CA LEU A 148 -8.98 15.49 -5.58
C LEU A 148 -10.21 14.76 -6.12
N TRP A 149 -10.29 13.43 -5.90
CA TRP A 149 -11.45 12.63 -6.30
C TRP A 149 -12.72 13.07 -5.59
N LEU A 150 -12.66 13.26 -4.27
CA LEU A 150 -13.82 13.62 -3.45
C LEU A 150 -14.12 15.12 -3.46
N ASN A 151 -13.35 15.92 -4.20
CA ASN A 151 -13.42 17.39 -4.24
C ASN A 151 -13.47 18.02 -2.83
N ASN A 152 -12.69 17.47 -1.90
CA ASN A 152 -12.67 17.88 -0.50
C ASN A 152 -11.22 18.08 -0.05
N ALA A 153 -10.87 19.34 0.24
CA ALA A 153 -9.51 19.73 0.63
C ALA A 153 -9.07 19.18 2.00
N ILE A 154 -10.02 18.80 2.86
CA ILE A 154 -9.76 18.29 4.21
C ILE A 154 -9.55 16.77 4.18
N PHE A 155 -10.16 16.06 3.22
CA PHE A 155 -10.10 14.60 3.11
C PHE A 155 -8.67 14.03 3.01
N PRO A 156 -7.70 14.65 2.29
CA PRO A 156 -6.30 14.19 2.30
C PRO A 156 -5.71 14.05 3.70
N VAL A 157 -6.09 14.90 4.66
CA VAL A 157 -5.59 14.81 6.03
C VAL A 157 -6.09 13.51 6.69
N TYR A 158 -7.39 13.23 6.55
CA TYR A 158 -8.00 11.99 7.03
C TYR A 158 -7.33 10.76 6.40
N ALA A 159 -7.27 10.72 5.06
CA ALA A 159 -6.72 9.60 4.31
C ALA A 159 -5.23 9.39 4.60
N PHE A 160 -4.47 10.46 4.79
CA PHE A 160 -3.03 10.38 5.11
C PHE A 160 -2.79 9.81 6.50
N ILE A 161 -3.48 10.32 7.53
CA ILE A 161 -3.35 9.82 8.91
C ILE A 161 -3.75 8.34 8.96
N GLY A 162 -4.89 7.98 8.38
CA GLY A 162 -5.35 6.59 8.36
C GLY A 162 -4.40 5.66 7.60
N SER A 163 -3.85 6.10 6.47
CA SER A 163 -2.89 5.33 5.67
C SER A 163 -1.57 5.14 6.41
N LEU A 164 -1.10 6.19 7.09
CA LEU A 164 0.13 6.15 7.88
C LEU A 164 -0.04 5.23 9.09
N THR A 165 -1.16 5.30 9.81
CA THR A 165 -1.49 4.36 10.90
C THR A 165 -1.52 2.92 10.39
N ALA A 166 -2.10 2.67 9.22
CA ALA A 166 -2.14 1.34 8.64
C ALA A 166 -0.73 0.81 8.34
N ALA A 167 0.14 1.63 7.74
CA ALA A 167 1.54 1.29 7.52
C ALA A 167 2.27 1.01 8.84
N PHE A 168 2.16 1.90 9.84
CA PHE A 168 2.81 1.72 11.14
C PHE A 168 2.36 0.44 11.87
N SER A 169 1.07 0.12 11.77
CA SER A 169 0.49 -1.00 12.48
C SER A 169 1.04 -2.36 12.04
N VAL A 170 1.61 -2.46 10.82
CA VAL A 170 2.10 -3.71 10.24
C VAL A 170 3.61 -3.77 10.05
N ILE A 171 4.38 -2.78 10.55
CA ILE A 171 5.85 -2.75 10.41
C ILE A 171 6.53 -4.04 10.87
N ARG A 172 5.99 -4.69 11.92
CA ARG A 172 6.51 -5.95 12.47
C ARG A 172 5.48 -7.08 12.41
N CYS A 173 4.70 -7.12 11.33
CA CYS A 173 3.63 -8.09 11.18
C CYS A 173 4.17 -9.48 10.81
N LYS A 174 4.24 -10.36 11.81
CA LYS A 174 4.69 -11.76 11.65
C LYS A 174 3.54 -12.79 11.57
N LYS A 175 2.30 -12.41 11.92
CA LYS A 175 1.15 -13.34 11.99
C LYS A 175 -0.11 -12.68 11.45
N ARG A 176 -1.05 -13.47 10.93
CA ARG A 176 -2.38 -12.96 10.52
C ARG A 176 -3.15 -12.28 11.66
N SER A 177 -2.95 -12.71 12.91
CA SER A 177 -3.54 -12.04 14.08
C SER A 177 -2.96 -10.64 14.35
N ALA A 178 -1.76 -10.33 13.84
CA ALA A 178 -1.23 -8.97 13.89
C ALA A 178 -1.92 -8.05 12.87
N LEU A 179 -2.38 -8.57 11.72
CA LEU A 179 -3.21 -7.81 10.77
C LEU A 179 -4.54 -7.38 11.42
N LEU A 180 -5.22 -8.28 12.12
CA LEU A 180 -6.47 -7.97 12.85
C LEU A 180 -6.28 -6.84 13.87
N ARG A 181 -5.18 -6.88 14.64
CA ARG A 181 -4.82 -5.78 15.55
C ARG A 181 -4.55 -4.48 14.79
N GLY A 182 -3.89 -4.57 13.63
CA GLY A 182 -3.64 -3.41 12.76
C GLY A 182 -4.94 -2.72 12.31
N GLY A 183 -5.94 -3.47 11.86
CA GLY A 183 -7.25 -2.90 11.51
C GLY A 183 -7.98 -2.25 12.66
N PHE A 184 -7.90 -2.84 13.85
CA PHE A 184 -8.47 -2.23 15.04
C PHE A 184 -7.83 -0.86 15.34
N TYR A 185 -6.49 -0.76 15.27
CA TYR A 185 -5.79 0.51 15.43
C TYR A 185 -6.17 1.52 14.33
N VAL A 186 -6.27 1.08 13.07
CA VAL A 186 -6.70 1.93 11.95
C VAL A 186 -8.11 2.47 12.21
N GLY A 187 -9.06 1.62 12.59
CA GLY A 187 -10.43 2.05 12.89
C GLY A 187 -10.49 3.06 14.04
N LEU A 188 -9.74 2.83 15.11
CA LEU A 188 -9.71 3.70 16.28
C LEU A 188 -9.08 5.08 15.96
N VAL A 189 -7.97 5.11 15.24
CA VAL A 189 -7.33 6.36 14.83
C VAL A 189 -8.17 7.11 13.79
N ASN A 190 -8.79 6.38 12.85
CA ASN A 190 -9.72 6.98 11.89
C ASN A 190 -10.91 7.62 12.62
N ALA A 191 -11.49 6.94 13.62
CA ALA A 191 -12.58 7.49 14.43
C ALA A 191 -12.19 8.78 15.15
N MET A 192 -11.00 8.79 15.78
CA MET A 192 -10.46 10.00 16.42
C MET A 192 -10.23 11.12 15.41
N THR A 193 -9.63 10.80 14.26
CA THR A 193 -9.36 11.78 13.21
C THR A 193 -10.65 12.36 12.64
N ALA A 194 -11.67 11.54 12.40
CA ALA A 194 -12.99 11.99 11.96
C ALA A 194 -13.62 12.94 12.99
N SER A 195 -13.55 12.60 14.28
CA SER A 195 -14.04 13.47 15.36
C SER A 195 -13.32 14.82 15.39
N PHE A 196 -11.99 14.83 15.25
CA PHE A 196 -11.22 16.08 15.24
C PHE A 196 -11.50 16.94 14.01
N LEU A 197 -11.67 16.33 12.83
CA LEU A 197 -12.04 17.05 11.63
C LEU A 197 -13.45 17.65 11.72
N LEU A 198 -14.40 16.92 12.29
CA LEU A 198 -15.75 17.43 12.53
C LEU A 198 -15.77 18.57 13.56
N LEU A 199 -14.90 18.51 14.57
CA LEU A 199 -14.71 19.61 15.50
C LEU A 199 -14.15 20.85 14.80
N PHE A 200 -13.16 20.66 13.92
CA PHE A 200 -12.57 21.72 13.12
C PHE A 200 -13.58 22.39 12.18
N THR A 201 -14.50 21.62 11.59
CA THR A 201 -15.56 22.15 10.71
C THR A 201 -16.81 22.62 11.46
N GLY A 202 -16.84 22.57 12.79
CA GLY A 202 -18.00 22.97 13.60
C GLY A 202 -19.22 22.05 13.51
N LYS A 203 -19.05 20.83 13.00
CA LYS A 203 -20.14 19.84 12.77
C LYS A 203 -20.26 18.80 13.88
N PHE A 204 -19.47 18.91 14.94
CA PHE A 204 -19.35 17.86 15.97
C PHE A 204 -20.65 17.57 16.74
N PHE A 205 -21.51 18.56 16.99
CA PHE A 205 -22.76 18.38 17.72
C PHE A 205 -23.95 17.94 16.84
N THR A 206 -23.69 17.62 15.57
CA THR A 206 -24.74 17.19 14.63
C THR A 206 -24.90 15.67 14.62
N ILE A 207 -26.03 15.19 14.08
CA ILE A 207 -26.25 13.76 13.82
C ILE A 207 -25.19 13.16 12.86
N GLU A 208 -24.51 14.01 12.08
CA GLU A 208 -23.41 13.63 11.19
C GLU A 208 -22.22 13.09 11.97
N ALA A 209 -22.00 13.54 13.22
CA ALA A 209 -20.83 13.14 13.99
C ALA A 209 -20.88 11.67 14.42
N ALA A 210 -22.01 11.24 14.98
CA ALA A 210 -22.18 9.85 15.40
C ALA A 210 -22.06 8.89 14.20
N SER A 211 -22.70 9.22 13.07
CA SER A 211 -22.63 8.41 11.86
C SER A 211 -21.22 8.38 11.24
N SER A 212 -20.52 9.51 11.20
CA SER A 212 -19.14 9.59 10.69
C SER A 212 -18.16 8.76 11.51
N VAL A 213 -18.28 8.78 12.84
CA VAL A 213 -17.45 7.97 13.74
C VAL A 213 -17.71 6.47 13.52
N MET A 214 -18.97 6.06 13.36
CA MET A 214 -19.31 4.67 13.06
C MET A 214 -18.73 4.22 11.72
N PHE A 215 -18.83 5.04 10.67
CA PHE A 215 -18.20 4.73 9.38
C PHE A 215 -16.67 4.67 9.48
N ALA A 216 -16.05 5.61 10.20
CA ALA A 216 -14.62 5.61 10.43
C ALA A 216 -14.14 4.33 11.16
N LEU A 217 -14.87 3.85 12.17
CA LEU A 217 -14.59 2.58 12.84
C LEU A 217 -14.73 1.39 11.87
N SER A 218 -15.81 1.38 11.08
CA SER A 218 -16.07 0.31 10.10
C SER A 218 -14.96 0.21 9.05
N SER A 219 -14.33 1.35 8.69
CA SER A 219 -13.23 1.38 7.73
C SER A 219 -12.05 0.51 8.16
N GLY A 220 -11.74 0.42 9.47
CA GLY A 220 -10.67 -0.43 9.99
C GLY A 220 -10.93 -1.92 9.77
N ILE A 221 -12.19 -2.35 9.94
CA ILE A 221 -12.63 -3.73 9.66
C ILE A 221 -12.54 -4.01 8.16
N SER A 222 -13.02 -3.08 7.32
CA SER A 222 -12.92 -3.20 5.87
C SER A 222 -11.47 -3.29 5.40
N VAL A 223 -10.56 -2.48 5.98
CA VAL A 223 -9.13 -2.52 5.65
C VAL A 223 -8.55 -3.91 5.86
N VAL A 224 -8.76 -4.53 7.03
CA VAL A 224 -8.20 -5.86 7.30
C VAL A 224 -8.82 -6.94 6.44
N ALA A 225 -10.13 -6.90 6.23
CA ALA A 225 -10.81 -7.86 5.38
C ALA A 225 -10.23 -7.83 3.95
N ILE A 226 -10.07 -6.63 3.38
CA ILE A 226 -9.53 -6.45 2.02
C ILE A 226 -8.06 -6.85 1.96
N VAL A 227 -7.23 -6.42 2.92
CA VAL A 227 -5.80 -6.74 2.96
C VAL A 227 -5.57 -8.24 3.07
N SER A 228 -6.36 -8.93 3.90
CA SER A 228 -6.23 -10.38 4.10
C SER A 228 -6.51 -11.19 2.83
N VAL A 229 -7.37 -10.67 1.94
CA VAL A 229 -7.68 -11.30 0.64
C VAL A 229 -6.68 -10.88 -0.44
N MET A 230 -6.34 -9.59 -0.51
CA MET A 230 -5.47 -9.03 -1.55
C MET A 230 -4.01 -9.45 -1.40
N LEU A 231 -3.50 -9.56 -0.17
CA LEU A 231 -2.10 -9.86 0.08
C LEU A 231 -1.64 -11.18 -0.58
N PRO A 232 -2.26 -12.35 -0.33
CA PRO A 232 -1.83 -13.61 -0.96
C PRO A 232 -2.01 -13.59 -2.48
N LEU A 233 -3.02 -12.89 -3.00
CA LEU A 233 -3.22 -12.74 -4.45
C LEU A 233 -2.06 -11.96 -5.10
N LEU A 234 -1.62 -10.88 -4.45
CA LEU A 234 -0.49 -10.07 -4.92
C LEU A 234 0.82 -10.84 -4.84
N GLU A 235 1.05 -11.58 -3.75
CA GLU A 235 2.21 -12.45 -3.59
C GLU A 235 2.30 -13.48 -4.71
N TYR A 236 1.19 -14.16 -5.02
CA TYR A 236 1.11 -15.16 -6.08
C TYR A 236 1.33 -14.54 -7.47
N MET A 237 0.64 -13.44 -7.79
CA MET A 237 0.70 -12.81 -9.11
C MET A 237 2.07 -12.20 -9.42
N PHE A 238 2.72 -11.58 -8.44
CA PHE A 238 3.98 -10.86 -8.63
C PHE A 238 5.21 -11.65 -8.15
N LYS A 239 5.01 -12.85 -7.59
CA LYS A 239 6.06 -13.71 -7.00
C LYS A 239 6.92 -12.94 -5.98
N VAL A 240 6.26 -12.14 -5.15
CA VAL A 240 6.89 -11.40 -4.06
C VAL A 240 6.59 -12.14 -2.76
N THR A 241 7.63 -12.33 -1.94
CA THR A 241 7.51 -12.97 -0.62
C THR A 241 7.38 -11.91 0.46
N THR A 242 6.42 -12.06 1.37
CA THR A 242 6.33 -11.22 2.58
C THR A 242 6.81 -11.99 3.81
N ASP A 243 7.05 -11.29 4.91
CA ASP A 243 7.41 -11.91 6.20
C ASP A 243 6.34 -12.91 6.66
N ILE A 244 5.06 -12.69 6.29
CA ILE A 244 3.98 -13.62 6.61
C ILE A 244 4.16 -14.90 5.79
N SER A 245 4.37 -14.83 4.47
CA SER A 245 4.59 -16.03 3.66
C SER A 245 5.85 -16.77 4.09
N LEU A 246 6.94 -16.07 4.40
CA LEU A 246 8.18 -16.70 4.90
C LEU A 246 7.95 -17.45 6.22
N LEU A 247 7.13 -16.91 7.12
CA LEU A 247 6.77 -17.60 8.37
C LEU A 247 5.79 -18.75 8.14
N GLU A 248 4.88 -18.65 7.18
CA GLU A 248 4.03 -19.79 6.76
C GLU A 248 4.89 -20.94 6.20
N LEU A 249 5.98 -20.65 5.46
CA LEU A 249 6.95 -21.67 5.04
C LEU A 249 7.71 -22.33 6.20
N LEU A 250 7.95 -21.61 7.30
CA LEU A 250 8.63 -22.14 8.50
C LEU A 250 7.71 -22.91 9.43
N ASP A 251 6.42 -22.98 9.14
CA ASP A 251 5.46 -23.66 10.00
C ASP A 251 5.75 -25.17 10.05
N LEU A 252 6.13 -25.67 11.23
CA LEU A 252 6.47 -27.07 11.45
C LEU A 252 5.23 -27.97 11.42
N GLU A 253 4.04 -27.39 11.53
CA GLU A 253 2.79 -28.13 11.50
C GLU A 253 2.33 -28.52 10.09
N GLN A 254 2.96 -27.96 9.04
CA GLN A 254 2.63 -28.27 7.66
C GLN A 254 2.90 -29.75 7.33
N PRO A 255 2.08 -30.40 6.49
CA PRO A 255 2.20 -31.83 6.19
C PRO A 255 3.60 -32.23 5.70
N LEU A 256 4.24 -31.34 4.93
CA LEU A 256 5.58 -31.58 4.39
C LEU A 256 6.65 -31.69 5.51
N MET A 257 6.61 -30.79 6.49
CA MET A 257 7.55 -30.80 7.63
C MET A 257 7.28 -31.97 8.57
N LYS A 258 6.01 -32.31 8.80
CA LYS A 258 5.63 -33.52 9.55
C LYS A 258 6.14 -34.79 8.86
N ASN A 259 6.00 -34.89 7.54
CA ASN A 259 6.53 -36.02 6.78
C ASN A 259 8.06 -36.09 6.85
N LEU A 260 8.76 -34.95 6.72
CA LEU A 260 10.22 -34.92 6.86
C LEU A 260 10.67 -35.37 8.26
N MET A 261 9.98 -34.93 9.31
CA MET A 261 10.26 -35.33 10.69
C MET A 261 10.07 -36.83 10.91
N ILE A 262 9.07 -37.45 10.29
CA ILE A 262 8.78 -38.89 10.39
C ILE A 262 9.76 -39.71 9.53
N SER A 263 9.99 -39.31 8.29
CA SER A 263 10.77 -40.08 7.32
C SER A 263 12.28 -39.92 7.49
N ALA A 264 12.76 -38.75 7.95
CA ALA A 264 14.19 -38.43 8.09
C ALA A 264 14.46 -37.47 9.27
N PRO A 265 14.35 -37.94 10.52
CA PRO A 265 14.46 -37.09 11.72
C PRO A 265 15.82 -36.39 11.86
N GLY A 266 16.91 -37.04 11.42
CA GLY A 266 18.25 -36.45 11.43
C GLY A 266 18.37 -35.23 10.50
N THR A 267 17.85 -35.35 9.27
CA THR A 267 17.82 -34.25 8.29
C THR A 267 16.95 -33.10 8.77
N TYR A 268 15.81 -33.41 9.38
CA TYR A 268 14.95 -32.42 10.01
C TYR A 268 15.70 -31.64 11.11
N HIS A 269 16.34 -32.34 12.04
CA HIS A 269 17.05 -31.72 13.15
C HIS A 269 18.25 -30.89 12.68
N HIS A 270 18.98 -31.37 11.67
CA HIS A 270 20.08 -30.63 11.06
C HIS A 270 19.59 -29.34 10.40
N SER A 271 18.50 -29.40 9.63
CA SER A 271 17.96 -28.22 8.93
C SER A 271 17.46 -27.16 9.92
N VAL A 272 16.82 -27.57 11.02
CA VAL A 272 16.36 -26.64 12.07
C VAL A 272 17.55 -25.96 12.77
N ILE A 273 18.62 -26.70 13.11
CA ILE A 273 19.82 -26.12 13.72
C ILE A 273 20.50 -25.15 12.75
N VAL A 274 20.73 -25.56 11.50
CA VAL A 274 21.38 -24.71 10.49
C VAL A 274 20.58 -23.44 10.24
N GLY A 275 19.26 -23.54 10.11
CA GLY A 275 18.39 -22.37 9.93
C GLY A 275 18.49 -21.37 11.08
N ASN A 276 18.53 -21.84 12.34
CA ASN A 276 18.71 -20.96 13.50
C ASN A 276 20.09 -20.29 13.54
N LEU A 277 21.16 -21.02 13.16
CA LEU A 277 22.51 -20.46 13.06
C LEU A 277 22.60 -19.38 11.97
N VAL A 278 21.99 -19.63 10.81
CA VAL A 278 21.92 -18.68 9.70
C VAL A 278 21.10 -17.45 10.08
N GLU A 279 19.98 -17.61 10.80
CA GLU A 279 19.18 -16.49 11.33
C GLU A 279 20.02 -15.58 12.22
N ALA A 280 20.73 -16.16 13.20
CA ALA A 280 21.58 -15.41 14.13
C ALA A 280 22.76 -14.71 13.43
N ALA A 281 23.38 -15.38 12.45
CA ALA A 281 24.45 -14.79 11.67
C ALA A 281 23.95 -13.62 10.79
N ALA A 282 22.79 -13.77 10.16
CA ALA A 282 22.17 -12.72 9.36
C ALA A 282 21.76 -11.50 10.21
N GLU A 283 21.22 -11.74 11.41
CA GLU A 283 20.88 -10.68 12.37
C GLU A 283 22.14 -9.90 12.81
N ALA A 284 23.24 -10.59 13.09
CA ALA A 284 24.51 -9.96 13.48
C ALA A 284 25.11 -9.06 12.37
N VAL A 285 24.89 -9.39 11.10
CA VAL A 285 25.37 -8.62 9.94
C VAL A 285 24.34 -7.56 9.47
N GLY A 286 23.15 -7.54 10.06
CA GLY A 286 22.08 -6.58 9.73
C GLY A 286 21.36 -6.87 8.41
N VAL A 287 21.36 -8.13 7.95
CA VAL A 287 20.63 -8.59 6.77
C VAL A 287 19.31 -9.25 7.20
N ASN A 288 18.32 -9.40 6.32
CA ASN A 288 17.02 -10.00 6.66
C ASN A 288 17.19 -11.43 7.22
N PRO A 289 16.97 -11.64 8.53
CA PRO A 289 17.30 -12.92 9.17
C PRO A 289 16.26 -14.00 8.84
N LEU A 290 15.00 -13.61 8.66
CA LEU A 290 13.90 -14.52 8.34
C LEU A 290 14.08 -15.13 6.94
N LEU A 291 14.42 -14.31 5.95
CA LEU A 291 14.67 -14.78 4.58
C LEU A 291 15.87 -15.71 4.53
N ALA A 292 16.94 -15.39 5.26
CA ALA A 292 18.16 -16.20 5.33
C ALA A 292 17.87 -17.59 5.90
N ARG A 293 17.08 -17.67 6.99
CA ARG A 293 16.65 -18.93 7.61
C ARG A 293 15.77 -19.81 6.71
N VAL A 294 14.87 -19.23 5.92
CA VAL A 294 14.02 -20.00 4.99
C VAL A 294 14.83 -20.56 3.81
N SER A 295 15.95 -19.92 3.47
CA SER A 295 16.74 -20.26 2.29
C SER A 295 17.86 -21.27 2.55
N SER A 296 18.02 -21.77 3.78
CA SER A 296 19.08 -22.70 4.22
C SER A 296 18.61 -24.14 4.28
#